data_AF-A0A6I1WNQ0-F1
#
_entry.id   AF-A0A6I1WNQ0-F1
#
_cell.length_a   1.000
_cell.length_b   1.000
_cell.length_c   1.000
_cell.angle_alpha   90.00
_cell.angle_beta   90.00
_cell.angle_gamma   90.00
#
_symmetry.space_group_name_H-M   'P 1'
#
loop_
_entity.id
_entity.type
_entity.pdbx_description
1 polymer ?
#
loop_
_entity_poly.entity_id
_entity_poly.type
_entity_poly.pdbx_seq_one_letter_code
_entity_poly.pdbx_strand_id
1 'polypeptide(L)'
;MQQPGPVVLIVNGQRVEYAKISEVEEYLYAQEQNWKWLSKLSDQYRENGTALYMAYFFNRINSVREDLAAGSKRVKLGSEKMPYTSFDSDEGYLILKAKDEYGSVTAALTLLFMNKFTRGIMYRDGRVREFAEDPRLVFERSVAIQIGLSLQEFSTLVADARSSVVRDTIERFVSHAELATDAVNQYVAEIADKTNSLEQRANRIVDSITTAYQRRKKTYINFASKSRLAAKDAVDEVKLTLASAKAAYHDQVDLDASVQYWSVRKKNHSKYKAFWFLAVVLSILLTFGSVVAYYGLGGASEIPELFSQVSSEGASATGNVNSEQKVIAGKSRSELALAVADLAGAALLITLLGILIRISLRQFNTHSHLVLEAEERITFTKTYLALLNEGKLKSEEDRRLVLESLFRTTKSGGSDEIPFTSPLELILKTISDKKT
;
A
#
# COMPACT_ATOMS: atom_id res chain seq x y z
N MET A 1 43.82 90.45 -21.47
CA MET A 1 42.72 89.47 -21.45
C MET A 1 41.42 90.23 -21.25
N GLN A 2 40.55 90.30 -22.27
CA GLN A 2 39.23 90.94 -22.13
C GLN A 2 38.39 90.12 -21.16
N GLN A 3 37.78 90.77 -20.16
CA GLN A 3 36.83 90.07 -19.28
C GLN A 3 35.67 89.54 -20.12
N PRO A 4 35.25 88.28 -19.94
CA PRO A 4 34.12 87.74 -20.66
C PRO A 4 32.87 88.55 -20.29
N GLY A 5 32.27 89.22 -21.28
CA GLY A 5 31.02 89.95 -21.07
C GLY A 5 29.89 89.05 -20.52
N PRO A 6 28.87 89.64 -19.85
CA PRO A 6 27.85 88.91 -19.11
C PRO A 6 27.04 87.96 -20.01
N VAL A 7 26.57 86.87 -19.43
CA VAL A 7 25.68 85.91 -20.07
C VAL A 7 24.25 86.31 -19.78
N VAL A 8 23.42 86.37 -20.83
CA VAL A 8 22.04 86.84 -20.72
C VAL A 8 21.09 85.66 -20.96
N LEU A 9 20.35 85.29 -19.92
CA LEU A 9 19.26 84.32 -20.00
C LEU A 9 17.94 85.07 -20.14
N ILE A 10 17.18 84.76 -21.18
CA ILE A 10 15.85 85.34 -21.39
C ILE A 10 14.81 84.30 -21.00
N VAL A 11 14.15 84.47 -19.85
CA VAL A 11 13.09 83.59 -19.34
C VAL A 11 11.74 84.21 -19.66
N ASN A 12 10.94 83.58 -20.52
CA ASN A 12 9.62 84.10 -20.94
C ASN A 12 9.62 85.56 -21.43
N GLY A 13 10.72 86.03 -22.01
CA GLY A 13 10.88 87.42 -22.46
C GLY A 13 11.51 88.36 -21.43
N GLN A 14 11.61 87.97 -20.16
CA GLN A 14 12.32 88.72 -19.12
C GLN A 14 13.82 88.43 -19.20
N ARG A 15 14.63 89.49 -19.15
CA ARG A 15 16.09 89.43 -19.26
C ARG A 15 16.71 89.29 -17.87
N VAL A 16 17.47 88.22 -17.64
CA VAL A 16 18.29 88.01 -16.45
C VAL A 16 19.76 87.94 -16.85
N GLU A 17 20.60 88.73 -16.22
CA GLU A 17 22.04 88.79 -16.51
C GLU A 17 22.84 88.05 -15.44
N TYR A 18 23.78 87.23 -15.90
CA TYR A 18 24.66 86.43 -15.06
C TYR A 18 26.11 86.80 -15.36
N ALA A 19 26.94 86.84 -14.32
CA ALA A 19 28.35 87.21 -14.46
C ALA A 19 29.15 86.09 -15.12
N LYS A 20 28.74 84.83 -14.91
CA LYS A 20 29.43 83.63 -15.40
C LYS A 20 28.45 82.60 -15.96
N ILE A 21 28.90 81.80 -16.92
CA ILE A 21 28.13 80.66 -17.46
C ILE A 21 27.74 79.68 -16.34
N SER A 22 28.64 79.45 -15.37
CA SER A 22 28.40 78.55 -14.24
C SER A 22 27.18 78.93 -13.39
N GLU A 23 26.87 80.22 -13.26
CA GLU A 23 25.69 80.69 -12.52
C GLU A 23 24.39 80.37 -13.27
N VAL A 24 24.42 80.43 -14.61
CA VAL A 24 23.30 79.99 -15.46
C VAL A 24 23.12 78.48 -15.35
N GLU A 25 24.21 77.71 -15.37
CA GLU A 25 24.16 76.25 -15.21
C GLU A 25 23.61 75.83 -13.85
N GLU A 26 23.99 76.53 -12.78
CA GLU A 26 23.46 76.31 -11.42
C GLU A 26 21.95 76.58 -11.37
N TYR A 27 21.50 77.70 -11.95
CA TYR A 27 20.06 78.00 -12.08
C TYR A 27 19.33 76.91 -12.86
N LEU A 28 19.84 76.49 -14.02
CA LEU A 28 19.24 75.43 -14.84
C LEU A 28 19.21 74.08 -14.11
N TYR A 29 20.24 73.78 -13.33
CA TYR A 29 20.29 72.58 -12.49
C TYR A 29 19.23 72.63 -11.38
N ALA A 30 19.06 73.79 -10.72
CA ALA A 30 18.02 73.98 -9.72
C ALA A 30 16.61 73.81 -10.32
N GLN A 31 16.36 74.38 -11.50
CA GLN A 31 15.11 74.18 -12.24
C GLN A 31 14.87 72.69 -12.54
N GLU A 32 15.88 71.98 -13.01
CA GLU A 32 15.76 70.55 -13.33
C GLU A 32 15.39 69.70 -12.10
N GLN A 33 16.10 69.88 -10.98
CA GLN A 33 15.87 69.07 -9.76
C GLN A 33 14.47 69.31 -9.19
N ASN A 34 13.99 70.55 -9.21
CA ASN A 34 12.67 70.89 -8.66
C ASN A 34 11.51 70.30 -9.47
N TRP A 35 11.71 69.97 -10.75
CA TRP A 35 10.69 69.34 -11.59
C TRP A 35 10.87 67.83 -11.75
N LYS A 36 11.99 67.26 -11.28
CA LYS A 36 12.32 65.83 -11.42
C LYS A 36 11.30 64.89 -10.77
N TRP A 37 10.51 65.36 -9.80
CA TRP A 37 9.46 64.56 -9.16
C TRP A 37 8.37 64.10 -10.14
N LEU A 38 8.17 64.78 -11.26
CA LEU A 38 7.24 64.34 -12.31
C LEU A 38 7.64 62.97 -12.89
N SER A 39 8.93 62.64 -12.94
CA SER A 39 9.40 61.29 -13.32
C SER A 39 9.18 60.22 -12.25
N LYS A 40 8.75 60.62 -11.05
CA LYS A 40 8.55 59.77 -9.86
C LYS A 40 7.09 59.69 -9.43
N LEU A 41 6.14 59.91 -10.36
CA LEU A 41 4.73 59.60 -10.11
C LEU A 41 4.54 58.12 -9.74
N SER A 42 3.37 57.79 -9.20
CA SER A 42 3.02 56.40 -8.83
C SER A 42 3.22 55.43 -9.99
N ASP A 43 3.42 54.15 -9.69
CA ASP A 43 3.80 53.13 -10.68
C ASP A 43 2.87 53.09 -11.90
N GLN A 44 1.59 53.39 -11.69
CA GLN A 44 0.57 53.43 -12.75
C GLN A 44 0.74 54.61 -13.72
N TYR A 45 1.42 55.70 -13.32
CA TYR A 45 1.54 56.96 -14.09
C TYR A 45 2.98 57.42 -14.32
N ARG A 46 3.96 56.58 -13.97
CA ARG A 46 5.40 56.92 -14.03
C ARG A 46 5.84 57.28 -15.46
N GLU A 47 5.37 56.54 -16.45
CA GLU A 47 5.70 56.79 -17.86
C GLU A 47 5.11 58.11 -18.36
N ASN A 48 3.86 58.40 -17.98
CA ASN A 48 3.18 59.64 -18.36
C ASN A 48 3.83 60.86 -17.69
N GLY A 49 4.19 60.73 -16.41
CA GLY A 49 4.94 61.76 -15.69
C GLY A 49 6.33 62.01 -16.26
N THR A 50 7.01 60.95 -16.71
CA THR A 50 8.31 61.06 -17.41
C THR A 50 8.15 61.77 -18.75
N ALA A 51 7.13 61.43 -19.53
CA ALA A 51 6.82 62.10 -20.79
C ALA A 51 6.56 63.60 -20.57
N LEU A 52 5.78 63.94 -19.54
CA LEU A 52 5.49 65.33 -19.16
C LEU A 52 6.76 66.10 -18.76
N TYR A 53 7.59 65.50 -17.91
CA TYR A 53 8.88 66.07 -17.50
C TYR A 53 9.81 66.34 -18.69
N MET A 54 9.92 65.36 -19.58
CA MET A 54 10.77 65.44 -20.77
C MET A 54 10.30 66.54 -21.72
N ALA A 55 9.00 66.55 -22.03
CA ALA A 55 8.40 67.48 -22.99
C ALA A 55 8.43 68.94 -22.50
N TYR A 56 8.19 69.16 -21.21
CA TYR A 56 8.00 70.51 -20.68
C TYR A 56 9.26 71.12 -20.07
N PHE A 57 10.10 70.32 -19.40
CA PHE A 57 11.25 70.84 -18.66
C PHE A 57 12.58 70.39 -19.25
N PHE A 58 12.85 69.07 -19.26
CA PHE A 58 14.19 68.56 -19.54
C PHE A 58 14.71 68.97 -20.93
N ASN A 59 13.92 68.75 -21.99
CA ASN A 59 14.35 69.06 -23.35
C ASN A 59 14.64 70.57 -23.54
N ARG A 60 13.91 71.43 -22.84
CA ARG A 60 14.10 72.89 -22.93
C ARG A 60 15.35 73.34 -22.18
N ILE A 61 15.54 72.84 -20.97
CA ILE A 61 16.75 73.09 -20.19
C ILE A 61 17.97 72.60 -20.97
N ASN A 62 17.89 71.40 -21.57
CA ASN A 62 19.00 70.83 -22.32
C ASN A 62 19.33 71.65 -23.59
N SER A 63 18.33 72.13 -24.32
CA SER A 63 18.54 73.04 -25.45
C SER A 63 19.29 74.32 -25.05
N VAL A 64 18.98 74.90 -23.88
CA VAL A 64 19.72 76.07 -23.37
C VAL A 64 21.16 75.71 -23.02
N ARG A 65 21.41 74.52 -22.44
CA ARG A 65 22.77 74.04 -22.15
C ARG A 65 23.58 73.82 -23.43
N GLU A 66 22.96 73.26 -24.47
CA GLU A 66 23.60 73.08 -25.77
C GLU A 66 24.00 74.42 -26.40
N ASP A 67 23.12 75.42 -26.34
CA ASP A 67 23.43 76.77 -26.83
C ASP A 67 24.58 77.42 -26.05
N LEU A 68 24.61 77.26 -24.72
CA LEU A 68 25.70 77.74 -23.86
C LEU A 68 27.02 77.03 -24.18
N ALA A 69 26.99 75.71 -24.37
CA ALA A 69 28.16 74.91 -24.73
C ALA A 69 28.70 75.29 -26.13
N ALA A 70 27.83 75.71 -27.04
CA ALA A 70 28.20 76.28 -28.34
C ALA A 70 28.78 77.71 -28.25
N GLY A 71 28.87 78.29 -27.05
CA GLY A 71 29.45 79.61 -26.80
C GLY A 71 28.44 80.77 -26.92
N SER A 72 27.14 80.49 -26.98
CA SER A 72 26.10 81.53 -27.07
C SER A 72 26.01 82.31 -25.76
N LYS A 73 26.26 83.62 -25.81
CA LYS A 73 26.12 84.51 -24.64
C LYS A 73 24.68 84.94 -24.36
N ARG A 74 23.75 84.66 -25.27
CA ARG A 74 22.34 85.04 -25.17
C ARG A 74 21.51 83.81 -25.46
N VAL A 75 20.85 83.27 -24.44
CA VAL A 75 20.06 82.04 -24.52
C VAL A 75 18.64 82.27 -24.03
N LYS A 76 17.68 81.49 -24.53
CA LYS A 76 16.25 81.68 -24.25
C LYS A 76 15.65 80.45 -23.59
N LEU A 77 15.05 80.62 -22.42
CA LEU A 77 14.29 79.59 -21.72
C LEU A 77 12.79 79.95 -21.76
N GLY A 78 12.07 79.30 -22.69
CA GLY A 78 10.67 79.63 -22.96
C GLY A 78 10.48 80.80 -23.92
N SER A 79 9.23 81.07 -24.26
CA SER A 79 8.83 82.18 -25.14
C SER A 79 7.42 82.65 -24.80
N GLU A 80 7.00 83.81 -25.29
CA GLU A 80 5.64 84.32 -25.10
C GLU A 80 4.55 83.33 -25.59
N LYS A 81 4.84 82.59 -26.67
CA LYS A 81 3.93 81.56 -27.21
C LYS A 81 3.98 80.25 -26.44
N MET A 82 5.07 79.99 -25.72
CA MET A 82 5.35 78.75 -25.02
C MET A 82 6.07 79.05 -23.70
N PRO A 83 5.37 79.60 -22.69
CA PRO A 83 6.00 80.00 -21.44
C PRO A 83 6.57 78.78 -20.73
N TYR A 84 7.70 78.98 -20.07
CA TYR A 84 8.37 78.05 -19.18
C TYR A 84 7.98 78.36 -17.74
N THR A 85 7.46 77.37 -17.01
CA THR A 85 7.14 77.54 -15.59
C THR A 85 8.39 77.35 -14.75
N SER A 86 8.98 78.45 -14.26
CA SER A 86 10.11 78.36 -13.35
C SER A 86 9.64 77.92 -11.96
N PHE A 87 10.46 77.16 -11.20
CA PHE A 87 10.05 76.70 -9.86
C PHE A 87 9.87 77.85 -8.85
N ASP A 88 10.54 78.96 -9.09
CA ASP A 88 10.54 80.21 -8.32
C ASP A 88 9.49 81.22 -8.80
N SER A 89 8.70 80.89 -9.83
CA SER A 89 7.55 81.71 -10.21
C SER A 89 6.34 81.42 -9.32
N ASP A 90 5.35 82.31 -9.30
CA ASP A 90 4.11 82.12 -8.55
C ASP A 90 3.39 80.83 -8.96
N GLU A 91 3.42 80.51 -10.26
CA GLU A 91 2.89 79.26 -10.81
C GLU A 91 3.68 78.04 -10.34
N GLY A 92 5.01 78.14 -10.32
CA GLY A 92 5.90 77.09 -9.81
C GLY A 92 5.61 76.78 -8.34
N TYR A 93 5.51 77.83 -7.53
CA TYR A 93 5.16 77.72 -6.11
C TYR A 93 3.79 77.06 -5.91
N LEU A 94 2.77 77.43 -6.69
CA LEU A 94 1.45 76.81 -6.55
C LEU A 94 1.46 75.33 -6.91
N ILE A 95 2.16 74.94 -7.97
CA ILE A 95 2.24 73.51 -8.35
C ILE A 95 2.93 72.70 -7.25
N LEU A 96 4.00 73.24 -6.66
CA LEU A 96 4.68 72.59 -5.53
C LEU A 96 3.77 72.51 -4.30
N LYS A 97 3.01 73.57 -4.01
CA LYS A 97 2.03 73.55 -2.93
C LYS A 97 0.89 72.55 -3.18
N ALA A 98 0.38 72.48 -4.41
CA ALA A 98 -0.64 71.52 -4.80
C ALA A 98 -0.13 70.08 -4.67
N LYS A 99 1.16 69.85 -4.93
CA LYS A 99 1.80 68.55 -4.76
C LYS A 99 1.84 68.14 -3.29
N ASP A 100 2.14 69.07 -2.40
CA ASP A 100 2.22 68.82 -0.96
C ASP A 100 0.84 68.60 -0.33
N GLU A 101 -0.19 69.33 -0.79
CA GLU A 101 -1.56 69.27 -0.23
C GLU A 101 -2.44 68.18 -0.86
N TYR A 102 -2.35 67.98 -2.18
CA TYR A 102 -3.25 67.11 -2.95
C TYR A 102 -2.54 65.96 -3.66
N GLY A 103 -1.24 65.80 -3.44
CA GLY A 103 -0.43 64.74 -4.02
C GLY A 103 0.12 65.05 -5.41
N SER A 104 1.10 64.25 -5.83
CA SER A 104 1.87 64.49 -7.06
C SER A 104 1.06 64.32 -8.34
N VAL A 105 0.05 63.44 -8.36
CA VAL A 105 -0.82 63.25 -9.54
C VAL A 105 -1.67 64.50 -9.79
N THR A 106 -2.32 65.03 -8.75
CA THR A 106 -3.09 66.27 -8.81
C THR A 106 -2.22 67.43 -9.27
N ALA A 107 -1.03 67.61 -8.70
CA ALA A 107 -0.11 68.68 -9.11
C ALA A 107 0.37 68.56 -10.56
N ALA A 108 0.60 67.35 -11.06
CA ALA A 108 0.96 67.11 -12.45
C ALA A 108 -0.21 67.48 -13.39
N LEU A 109 -1.43 67.15 -13.01
CA LEU A 109 -2.63 67.58 -13.73
C LEU A 109 -2.82 69.11 -13.64
N THR A 110 -2.53 69.74 -12.48
CA THR A 110 -2.59 71.19 -12.32
C THR A 110 -1.66 71.86 -13.33
N LEU A 111 -0.40 71.41 -13.41
CA LEU A 111 0.55 71.91 -14.40
C LEU A 111 0.01 71.80 -15.84
N LEU A 112 -0.68 70.69 -16.18
CA LEU A 112 -1.26 70.50 -17.50
C LEU A 112 -2.39 71.50 -17.80
N PHE A 113 -3.29 71.73 -16.84
CA PHE A 113 -4.46 72.59 -17.04
C PHE A 113 -4.20 74.09 -16.81
N MET A 114 -3.07 74.44 -16.19
CA MET A 114 -2.74 75.82 -15.80
C MET A 114 -2.57 76.79 -16.96
N ASN A 115 -2.10 76.36 -18.14
CA ASN A 115 -1.91 77.25 -19.30
C ASN A 115 -2.50 76.64 -20.59
N LYS A 116 -2.95 77.50 -21.52
CA LYS A 116 -3.31 77.09 -22.89
C LYS A 116 -2.19 76.31 -23.59
N PHE A 117 -0.93 76.68 -23.33
CA PHE A 117 0.21 76.01 -23.94
C PHE A 117 0.42 74.58 -23.42
N THR A 118 0.35 74.37 -22.10
CA THR A 118 0.48 73.03 -21.48
C THR A 118 -0.66 72.11 -21.93
N ARG A 119 -1.88 72.64 -22.09
CA ARG A 119 -2.99 71.92 -22.74
C ARG A 119 -2.68 71.56 -24.20
N GLY A 120 -1.95 72.41 -24.91
CA GLY A 120 -1.47 72.12 -26.27
C GLY A 120 -0.57 70.87 -26.36
N ILE A 121 0.18 70.56 -25.30
CA ILE A 121 1.04 69.38 -25.23
C ILE A 121 0.22 68.09 -25.11
N MET A 122 -0.93 68.14 -24.43
CA MET A 122 -1.86 67.00 -24.37
C MET A 122 -2.28 66.53 -25.77
N TYR A 123 -2.38 67.42 -26.75
CA TYR A 123 -2.72 67.04 -28.12
C TYR A 123 -1.54 66.50 -28.94
N ARG A 124 -0.30 66.75 -28.50
CA ARG A 124 0.92 66.36 -29.22
C ARG A 124 1.51 65.04 -28.72
N ASP A 125 1.35 64.74 -27.44
CA ASP A 125 1.85 63.51 -26.82
C ASP A 125 0.68 62.64 -26.33
N GLY A 126 0.52 61.47 -26.95
CA GLY A 126 -0.56 60.53 -26.63
C GLY A 126 -0.54 60.03 -25.19
N ARG A 127 0.64 59.93 -24.55
CA ARG A 127 0.75 59.47 -23.15
C ARG A 127 0.30 60.55 -22.19
N VAL A 128 0.63 61.81 -22.49
CA VAL A 128 0.16 62.95 -21.70
C VAL A 128 -1.35 63.10 -21.83
N ARG A 129 -1.90 62.85 -23.03
CA ARG A 129 -3.35 62.81 -23.25
C ARG A 129 -4.03 61.73 -22.43
N GLU A 130 -3.55 60.49 -22.51
CA GLU A 130 -4.12 59.34 -21.79
C GLU A 130 -4.13 59.58 -20.29
N PHE A 131 -3.06 60.18 -19.75
CA PHE A 131 -2.98 60.55 -18.34
C PHE A 131 -4.02 61.61 -17.95
N ALA A 132 -4.16 62.65 -18.76
CA ALA A 132 -5.13 63.72 -18.48
C ALA A 132 -6.59 63.26 -18.65
N GLU A 133 -6.85 62.30 -19.55
CA GLU A 133 -8.18 61.78 -19.86
C GLU A 133 -8.54 60.50 -19.06
N ASP A 134 -7.67 59.98 -18.19
CA ASP A 134 -7.93 58.76 -17.40
C ASP A 134 -9.24 58.89 -16.59
N PRO A 135 -10.22 57.98 -16.76
CA PRO A 135 -11.47 57.98 -15.99
C PRO A 135 -11.27 57.78 -14.48
N ARG A 136 -10.15 57.20 -14.06
CA ARG A 136 -9.84 56.98 -12.64
C ARG A 136 -9.41 58.26 -11.94
N LEU A 137 -8.94 59.26 -12.70
CA LEU A 137 -8.42 60.53 -12.19
C LEU A 137 -9.45 61.66 -12.25
N VAL A 138 -10.76 61.35 -12.25
CA VAL A 138 -11.82 62.36 -12.38
C VAL A 138 -11.75 63.38 -11.24
N PHE A 139 -11.48 62.92 -10.02
CA PHE A 139 -11.38 63.78 -8.83
C PHE A 139 -10.12 64.64 -8.86
N GLU A 140 -8.96 64.04 -9.09
CA GLU A 140 -7.67 64.75 -9.18
C GLU A 140 -7.69 65.77 -10.32
N ARG A 141 -8.34 65.43 -11.44
CA ARG A 141 -8.55 66.33 -12.58
C ARG A 141 -9.45 67.50 -12.22
N SER A 142 -10.57 67.30 -11.51
CA SER A 142 -11.46 68.41 -11.15
C SER A 142 -10.77 69.38 -10.19
N VAL A 143 -10.05 68.87 -9.19
CA VAL A 143 -9.23 69.67 -8.26
C VAL A 143 -8.14 70.42 -9.02
N ALA A 144 -7.43 69.73 -9.91
CA ALA A 144 -6.37 70.33 -10.72
C ALA A 144 -6.87 71.47 -11.63
N ILE A 145 -8.03 71.29 -12.26
CA ILE A 145 -8.68 72.33 -13.07
C ILE A 145 -9.06 73.51 -12.18
N GLN A 146 -9.61 73.27 -10.98
CA GLN A 146 -9.97 74.34 -10.06
C GLN A 146 -8.76 75.16 -9.60
N ILE A 147 -7.64 74.50 -9.28
CA ILE A 147 -6.38 75.16 -8.94
C ILE A 147 -5.81 75.92 -10.15
N GLY A 148 -5.89 75.35 -11.36
CA GLY A 148 -5.43 76.01 -12.58
C GLY A 148 -6.27 77.23 -12.95
N LEU A 149 -7.59 77.16 -12.73
CA LEU A 149 -8.52 78.27 -12.97
C LEU A 149 -8.30 79.40 -11.97
N SER A 150 -8.09 79.10 -10.68
CA SER A 150 -7.86 80.14 -9.68
C SER A 150 -6.63 81.00 -10.01
N LEU A 151 -5.60 80.43 -10.65
CA LEU A 151 -4.45 81.21 -11.15
C LEU A 151 -4.79 82.10 -12.35
N GLN A 152 -5.49 81.56 -13.36
CA GLN A 152 -5.86 82.34 -14.56
C GLN A 152 -6.80 83.49 -14.22
N GLU A 153 -7.64 83.27 -13.22
CA GLU A 153 -8.68 84.18 -12.79
C GLU A 153 -8.14 85.26 -11.84
N PHE A 154 -7.24 84.98 -10.88
CA PHE A 154 -6.78 86.04 -9.96
C PHE A 154 -6.00 87.18 -10.62
N SER A 155 -5.20 86.92 -11.66
CA SER A 155 -4.42 87.98 -12.32
C SER A 155 -5.25 88.83 -13.30
N THR A 156 -6.38 88.32 -13.80
CA THR A 156 -7.26 89.01 -14.75
C THR A 156 -8.55 89.53 -14.11
N LEU A 157 -9.09 88.90 -13.06
CA LEU A 157 -10.27 89.38 -12.33
C LEU A 157 -9.99 90.60 -11.46
N VAL A 158 -8.79 90.76 -10.89
CA VAL A 158 -8.47 91.98 -10.12
C VAL A 158 -8.45 93.22 -11.03
N ALA A 159 -8.23 93.03 -12.33
CA ALA A 159 -8.31 94.11 -13.31
C ALA A 159 -9.74 94.38 -13.83
N ASP A 160 -10.67 93.42 -13.75
CA ASP A 160 -11.94 93.48 -14.48
C ASP A 160 -13.15 92.95 -13.68
N ALA A 161 -13.23 93.29 -12.40
CA ALA A 161 -14.22 92.84 -11.41
C ALA A 161 -15.70 93.27 -11.65
N ARG A 162 -16.14 93.46 -12.91
CA ARG A 162 -17.54 93.80 -13.25
C ARG A 162 -18.18 92.93 -14.34
N SER A 163 -17.54 91.87 -14.84
CA SER A 163 -18.10 91.10 -15.97
C SER A 163 -18.94 89.89 -15.54
N SER A 164 -20.03 89.65 -16.27
CA SER A 164 -20.98 88.53 -16.13
C SER A 164 -20.36 87.14 -16.21
N VAL A 165 -19.13 87.04 -16.70
CA VAL A 165 -18.37 85.80 -16.87
C VAL A 165 -18.12 85.11 -15.52
N VAL A 166 -17.92 85.88 -14.45
CA VAL A 166 -17.66 85.34 -13.10
C VAL A 166 -18.89 84.64 -12.52
N ARG A 167 -20.10 85.13 -12.82
CA ARG A 167 -21.32 84.47 -12.37
C ARG A 167 -21.52 83.13 -13.09
N ASP A 168 -21.26 83.10 -14.39
CA ASP A 168 -21.37 81.89 -15.21
C ASP A 168 -20.33 80.82 -14.81
N THR A 169 -19.11 81.21 -14.41
CA THR A 169 -18.13 80.24 -13.89
C THR A 169 -18.51 79.69 -12.51
N ILE A 170 -19.01 80.53 -11.60
CA ILE A 170 -19.51 80.08 -10.28
C ILE A 170 -20.73 79.16 -10.45
N GLU A 171 -21.66 79.48 -11.34
CA GLU A 171 -22.86 78.66 -11.58
C GLU A 171 -22.49 77.28 -12.15
N ARG A 172 -21.55 77.22 -13.10
CA ARG A 172 -21.01 75.95 -13.59
C ARG A 172 -20.28 75.17 -12.51
N PHE A 173 -19.52 75.84 -11.66
CA PHE A 173 -18.82 75.20 -10.55
C PHE A 173 -19.79 74.56 -9.56
N VAL A 174 -20.82 75.30 -9.13
CA VAL A 174 -21.87 74.78 -8.23
C VAL A 174 -22.57 73.59 -8.87
N SER A 175 -22.94 73.69 -10.13
CA SER A 175 -23.55 72.57 -10.86
C SER A 175 -22.64 71.34 -10.93
N HIS A 176 -21.34 71.50 -11.19
CA HIS A 176 -20.40 70.39 -11.19
C HIS A 176 -20.18 69.80 -9.79
N ALA A 177 -20.17 70.62 -8.74
CA ALA A 177 -20.06 70.15 -7.37
C ALA A 177 -21.31 69.37 -6.93
N GLU A 178 -22.50 69.80 -7.33
CA GLU A 178 -23.76 69.08 -7.10
C GLU A 178 -23.76 67.74 -7.84
N LEU A 179 -23.42 67.72 -9.14
CA LEU A 179 -23.32 66.48 -9.91
C LEU A 179 -22.29 65.50 -9.33
N ALA A 180 -21.14 66.01 -8.85
CA ALA A 180 -20.14 65.18 -8.20
C ALA A 180 -20.65 64.61 -6.86
N THR A 181 -21.38 65.41 -6.09
CA THR A 181 -21.98 64.98 -4.81
C THR A 181 -23.05 63.92 -5.03
N ASP A 182 -23.91 64.09 -6.04
CA ASP A 182 -24.93 63.11 -6.41
C ASP A 182 -24.31 61.80 -6.90
N ALA A 183 -23.27 61.87 -7.71
CA ALA A 183 -22.52 60.69 -8.15
C ALA A 183 -21.92 59.94 -6.95
N VAL A 184 -21.31 60.66 -6.00
CA VAL A 184 -20.76 60.07 -4.78
C VAL A 184 -21.86 59.39 -3.95
N ASN A 185 -23.01 60.04 -3.76
CA ASN A 185 -24.14 59.47 -3.03
C ASN A 185 -24.67 58.19 -3.70
N GLN A 186 -24.76 58.17 -5.03
CA GLN A 186 -25.15 56.99 -5.78
C GLN A 186 -24.14 55.85 -5.60
N TYR A 187 -22.84 56.13 -5.65
CA TYR A 187 -21.81 55.12 -5.39
C TYR A 187 -21.88 54.57 -3.97
N VAL A 188 -22.12 55.43 -2.97
CA VAL A 188 -22.29 54.99 -1.57
C VAL A 188 -23.48 54.06 -1.43
N ALA A 189 -24.62 54.38 -2.06
CA ALA A 189 -25.81 53.52 -2.05
C ALA A 189 -25.54 52.16 -2.74
N GLU A 190 -24.90 52.16 -3.90
CA GLU A 190 -24.55 50.94 -4.62
C GLU A 190 -23.58 50.04 -3.81
N ILE A 191 -22.61 50.65 -3.14
CA ILE A 191 -21.67 49.94 -2.27
C ILE A 191 -22.41 49.32 -1.07
N ALA A 192 -23.34 50.05 -0.45
CA ALA A 192 -24.13 49.54 0.66
C ALA A 192 -24.97 48.32 0.24
N ASP A 193 -25.66 48.39 -0.91
CA ASP A 193 -26.46 47.29 -1.44
C ASP A 193 -25.62 46.08 -1.80
N LYS A 194 -24.46 46.29 -2.45
CA LYS A 194 -23.52 45.21 -2.75
C LYS A 194 -23.00 44.54 -1.47
N THR A 195 -22.67 45.33 -0.45
CA THR A 195 -22.18 44.83 0.84
C THR A 195 -23.24 43.96 1.52
N ASN A 196 -24.49 44.43 1.59
CA ASN A 196 -25.61 43.67 2.14
C ASN A 196 -25.86 42.36 1.36
N SER A 197 -25.80 42.40 0.03
CA SER A 197 -25.98 41.21 -0.80
C SER A 197 -24.85 40.18 -0.61
N LEU A 198 -23.61 40.64 -0.41
CA LEU A 198 -22.46 39.79 -0.14
C LEU A 198 -22.58 39.14 1.24
N GLU A 199 -23.01 39.88 2.26
CA GLU A 199 -23.25 39.35 3.59
C GLU A 199 -24.33 38.26 3.58
N GLN A 200 -25.46 38.49 2.89
CA GLN A 200 -26.50 37.47 2.74
C GLN A 200 -26.01 36.21 2.01
N ARG A 201 -25.19 36.38 0.96
CA ARG A 201 -24.58 35.24 0.25
C ARG A 201 -23.60 34.48 1.13
N ALA A 202 -22.78 35.18 1.92
CA ALA A 202 -21.85 34.57 2.86
C ALA A 202 -22.60 33.73 3.90
N ASN A 203 -23.66 34.28 4.50
CA ASN A 203 -24.48 33.57 5.49
C ASN A 203 -25.13 32.31 4.89
N ARG A 204 -25.70 32.40 3.67
CA ARG A 204 -26.25 31.21 2.98
C ARG A 204 -25.20 30.13 2.71
N ILE A 205 -23.98 30.53 2.36
CA ILE A 205 -22.87 29.59 2.16
C ILE A 205 -22.53 28.91 3.48
N VAL A 206 -22.40 29.66 4.58
CA VAL A 206 -22.12 29.13 5.92
C VAL A 206 -23.19 28.12 6.35
N ASP A 207 -24.48 28.43 6.14
CA ASP A 207 -25.58 27.53 6.47
C ASP A 207 -25.56 26.24 5.63
N SER A 208 -25.26 26.37 4.33
CA SER A 208 -25.17 25.23 3.42
C SER A 208 -24.00 24.29 3.78
N ILE A 209 -22.84 24.85 4.13
CA ILE A 209 -21.66 24.10 4.57
C ILE A 209 -21.96 23.39 5.89
N THR A 210 -22.59 24.09 6.84
CA THR A 210 -22.95 23.52 8.14
C THR A 210 -23.91 22.35 7.98
N THR A 211 -24.94 22.51 7.15
CA THR A 211 -25.92 21.45 6.87
C THR A 211 -25.26 20.25 6.16
N ALA A 212 -24.39 20.49 5.18
CA ALA A 212 -23.66 19.44 4.49
C ALA A 212 -22.71 18.67 5.42
N TYR A 213 -22.03 19.39 6.32
CA TYR A 213 -21.16 18.79 7.34
C TYR A 213 -21.94 17.89 8.30
N GLN A 214 -23.08 18.35 8.82
CA GLN A 214 -23.93 17.55 9.71
C GLN A 214 -24.45 16.27 9.03
N ARG A 215 -24.87 16.38 7.76
CA ARG A 215 -25.29 15.21 6.95
C ARG A 215 -24.15 14.21 6.77
N ARG A 216 -22.96 14.68 6.38
CA ARG A 216 -21.76 13.83 6.22
C ARG A 216 -21.37 13.16 7.53
N LYS A 217 -21.36 13.89 8.65
CA LYS A 217 -21.08 13.36 9.98
C LYS A 217 -22.01 12.18 10.32
N LYS A 218 -23.32 12.32 10.11
CA LYS A 218 -24.28 11.24 10.34
C LYS A 218 -24.01 10.01 9.46
N THR A 219 -23.71 10.23 8.18
CA THR A 219 -23.36 9.14 7.25
C THR A 219 -22.08 8.42 7.68
N TYR A 220 -21.04 9.15 8.07
CA TYR A 220 -19.78 8.56 8.54
C TYR A 220 -19.96 7.75 9.83
N ILE A 221 -20.74 8.25 10.78
CA ILE A 221 -21.05 7.51 12.02
C ILE A 221 -21.80 6.21 11.69
N ASN A 222 -22.79 6.26 10.81
CA ASN A 222 -23.53 5.06 10.37
C ASN A 222 -22.67 4.08 9.58
N PHE A 223 -21.74 4.58 8.75
CA PHE A 223 -20.80 3.74 8.03
C PHE A 223 -19.82 3.07 9.00
N ALA A 224 -19.21 3.84 9.91
CA ALA A 224 -18.27 3.32 10.90
C ALA A 224 -18.91 2.28 11.82
N SER A 225 -20.17 2.48 12.25
CA SER A 225 -20.89 1.48 13.05
C SER A 225 -21.15 0.20 12.27
N LYS A 226 -21.61 0.30 11.01
CA LYS A 226 -21.79 -0.85 10.12
C LYS A 226 -20.49 -1.61 9.86
N SER A 227 -19.40 -0.90 9.54
CA SER A 227 -18.08 -1.51 9.32
C SER A 227 -17.55 -2.20 10.57
N ARG A 228 -17.76 -1.63 11.76
CA ARG A 228 -17.36 -2.26 13.03
C ARG A 228 -18.16 -3.55 13.30
N LEU A 229 -19.44 -3.55 12.99
CA LEU A 229 -20.32 -4.71 13.16
C LEU A 229 -19.93 -5.82 12.19
N ALA A 230 -19.77 -5.50 10.90
CA ALA A 230 -19.29 -6.45 9.89
C ALA A 230 -17.89 -7.01 10.20
N ALA A 231 -16.97 -6.18 10.70
CA ALA A 231 -15.65 -6.65 11.11
C ALA A 231 -15.72 -7.59 12.32
N LYS A 232 -16.61 -7.31 13.28
CA LYS A 232 -16.83 -8.21 14.42
C LYS A 232 -17.40 -9.55 13.96
N ASP A 233 -18.42 -9.52 13.12
CA ASP A 233 -19.06 -10.73 12.58
C ASP A 233 -18.04 -11.59 11.80
N ALA A 234 -17.21 -10.96 10.97
CA ALA A 234 -16.14 -11.66 10.23
C ALA A 234 -15.08 -12.28 11.17
N VAL A 235 -14.70 -11.58 12.25
CA VAL A 235 -13.77 -12.14 13.24
C VAL A 235 -14.38 -13.32 13.98
N ASP A 236 -15.66 -13.24 14.36
CA ASP A 236 -16.35 -14.32 15.05
C ASP A 236 -16.56 -15.53 14.12
N GLU A 237 -16.84 -15.31 12.83
CA GLU A 237 -16.85 -16.37 11.80
C GLU A 237 -15.48 -17.04 11.66
N VAL A 238 -14.40 -16.26 11.54
CA VAL A 238 -13.04 -16.80 11.43
C VAL A 238 -12.65 -17.60 12.66
N LYS A 239 -13.03 -17.16 13.87
CA LYS A 239 -12.80 -17.94 15.10
C LYS A 239 -13.52 -19.28 15.07
N LEU A 240 -14.76 -19.31 14.61
CA LEU A 240 -15.55 -20.53 14.52
C LEU A 240 -14.94 -21.50 13.49
N THR A 241 -14.57 -21.00 12.32
CA THR A 241 -13.90 -21.79 11.26
C THR A 241 -12.51 -22.28 11.70
N LEU A 242 -11.76 -21.47 12.45
CA LEU A 242 -10.47 -21.89 12.99
C LEU A 242 -10.63 -22.98 14.05
N ALA A 243 -11.65 -22.87 14.91
CA ALA A 243 -11.95 -23.89 15.90
C ALA A 243 -12.37 -25.22 15.24
N SER A 244 -13.20 -25.18 14.21
CA SER A 244 -13.61 -26.38 13.47
C SER A 244 -12.45 -26.99 12.68
N ALA A 245 -11.60 -26.17 12.04
CA ALA A 245 -10.40 -26.64 11.34
C ALA A 245 -9.39 -27.27 12.31
N LYS A 246 -9.20 -26.68 13.50
CA LYS A 246 -8.33 -27.24 14.55
C LYS A 246 -8.85 -28.60 15.04
N ALA A 247 -10.16 -28.73 15.25
CA ALA A 247 -10.77 -30.00 15.64
C ALA A 247 -10.58 -31.07 14.56
N ALA A 248 -10.88 -30.75 13.30
CA ALA A 248 -10.68 -31.66 12.17
C ALA A 248 -9.21 -32.11 12.00
N TYR A 249 -8.26 -31.19 12.21
CA TYR A 249 -6.85 -31.52 12.18
C TYR A 249 -6.45 -32.48 13.30
N HIS A 250 -6.94 -32.26 14.53
CA HIS A 250 -6.65 -33.15 15.66
C HIS A 250 -7.20 -34.56 15.41
N ASP A 251 -8.45 -34.67 14.94
CA ASP A 251 -9.06 -35.94 14.55
C ASP A 251 -8.22 -36.66 13.48
N GLN A 252 -7.70 -35.93 12.49
CA GLN A 252 -6.86 -36.51 11.45
C GLN A 252 -5.53 -37.05 11.99
N VAL A 253 -4.88 -36.33 12.92
CA VAL A 253 -3.61 -36.74 13.54
C VAL A 253 -3.80 -38.01 14.39
N ASP A 254 -4.86 -38.09 15.20
CA ASP A 254 -5.13 -39.24 16.06
C ASP A 254 -5.43 -40.51 15.24
N LEU A 255 -6.13 -40.34 14.11
CA LEU A 255 -6.43 -41.45 13.19
C LEU A 255 -5.20 -41.89 12.39
N ASP A 256 -4.31 -40.98 11.99
CA ASP A 256 -3.06 -41.37 11.30
C ASP A 256 -2.14 -42.18 12.22
N ALA A 257 -2.08 -41.86 13.52
CA ALA A 257 -1.37 -42.66 14.50
C ALA A 257 -1.90 -44.12 14.55
N SER A 258 -3.21 -44.30 14.43
CA SER A 258 -3.84 -45.63 14.36
C SER A 258 -3.46 -46.38 13.07
N VAL A 259 -3.43 -45.69 11.92
CA VAL A 259 -2.96 -46.27 10.64
C VAL A 259 -1.50 -46.69 10.75
N GLN A 260 -0.65 -45.85 11.34
CA GLN A 260 0.77 -46.18 11.53
C GLN A 260 0.95 -47.41 12.40
N TYR A 261 0.24 -47.50 13.53
CA TYR A 261 0.27 -48.69 14.41
C TYR A 261 -0.04 -49.98 13.65
N TRP A 262 -1.15 -50.02 12.91
CA TRP A 262 -1.54 -51.22 12.16
C TRP A 262 -0.60 -51.51 10.99
N SER A 263 -0.01 -50.49 10.37
CA SER A 263 0.98 -50.68 9.30
C SER A 263 2.26 -51.36 9.81
N VAL A 264 2.74 -50.97 10.99
CA VAL A 264 3.89 -51.60 11.66
C VAL A 264 3.54 -53.03 12.03
N ARG A 265 2.35 -53.27 12.58
CA ARG A 265 1.87 -54.61 12.96
C ARG A 265 1.72 -55.54 11.76
N LYS A 266 1.17 -55.06 10.64
CA LYS A 266 1.11 -55.78 9.35
C LYS A 266 2.50 -56.19 8.89
N LYS A 267 3.46 -55.26 8.92
CA LYS A 267 4.85 -55.51 8.51
C LYS A 267 5.50 -56.60 9.37
N ASN A 268 5.30 -56.54 10.68
CA ASN A 268 5.85 -57.54 11.61
C ASN A 268 5.25 -58.93 11.35
N HIS A 269 3.92 -59.05 11.30
CA HIS A 269 3.28 -60.35 11.03
C HIS A 269 3.56 -60.88 9.61
N SER A 270 3.79 -60.01 8.63
CA SER A 270 4.21 -60.44 7.27
C SER A 270 5.59 -61.11 7.27
N LYS A 271 6.54 -60.57 8.05
CA LYS A 271 7.85 -61.21 8.25
C LYS A 271 7.71 -62.57 8.93
N TYR A 272 6.91 -62.66 10.00
CA TYR A 272 6.66 -63.92 10.68
C TYR A 272 5.92 -64.93 9.80
N LYS A 273 4.96 -64.50 8.98
CA LYS A 273 4.30 -65.34 7.98
C LYS A 273 5.31 -65.97 7.02
N ALA A 274 6.22 -65.17 6.47
CA ALA A 274 7.26 -65.66 5.58
C ALA A 274 8.22 -66.64 6.29
N PHE A 275 8.61 -66.33 7.54
CA PHE A 275 9.43 -67.23 8.36
C PHE A 275 8.75 -68.58 8.62
N TRP A 276 7.49 -68.57 9.05
CA TRP A 276 6.74 -69.80 9.31
C TRP A 276 6.39 -70.57 8.05
N PHE A 277 6.17 -69.89 6.92
CA PHE A 277 6.05 -70.54 5.62
C PHE A 277 7.32 -71.32 5.27
N LEU A 278 8.49 -70.70 5.44
CA LEU A 278 9.78 -71.35 5.23
C LEU A 278 9.96 -72.53 6.20
N ALA A 279 9.56 -72.38 7.47
CA ALA A 279 9.59 -73.45 8.46
C ALA A 279 8.70 -74.64 8.06
N VAL A 280 7.50 -74.40 7.51
CA VAL A 280 6.63 -75.45 6.96
C VAL A 280 7.34 -76.18 5.82
N VAL A 281 7.87 -75.46 4.83
CA VAL A 281 8.60 -76.06 3.70
C VAL A 281 9.79 -76.89 4.19
N LEU A 282 10.58 -76.35 5.13
CA LEU A 282 11.72 -77.05 5.71
C LEU A 282 11.29 -78.29 6.50
N SER A 283 10.19 -78.23 7.26
CA SER A 283 9.66 -79.38 8.01
C SER A 283 9.17 -80.49 7.09
N ILE A 284 8.56 -80.15 5.95
CA ILE A 284 8.17 -81.11 4.92
C ILE A 284 9.41 -81.76 4.31
N LEU A 285 10.41 -80.96 3.89
CA LEU A 285 11.67 -81.48 3.35
C LEU A 285 12.41 -82.36 4.37
N LEU A 286 12.44 -81.96 5.64
CA LEU A 286 13.03 -82.74 6.72
C LEU A 286 12.30 -84.07 6.90
N THR A 287 10.97 -84.08 6.78
CA THR A 287 10.15 -85.31 6.88
C THR A 287 10.48 -86.28 5.76
N PHE A 288 10.45 -85.82 4.51
CA PHE A 288 10.81 -86.65 3.37
C PHE A 288 12.28 -87.11 3.43
N GLY A 289 13.21 -86.19 3.74
CA GLY A 289 14.63 -86.49 3.85
C GLY A 289 14.94 -87.48 4.98
N SER A 290 14.29 -87.35 6.14
CA SER A 290 14.47 -88.26 7.26
C SER A 290 13.95 -89.66 6.94
N VAL A 291 12.80 -89.78 6.25
CA VAL A 291 12.27 -91.07 5.81
C VAL A 291 13.19 -91.73 4.78
N VAL A 292 13.67 -90.97 3.78
CA VAL A 292 14.61 -91.49 2.78
C VAL A 292 15.94 -91.92 3.41
N ALA A 293 16.49 -91.11 4.33
CA ALA A 293 17.72 -91.44 5.04
C ALA A 293 17.54 -92.66 5.96
N TYR A 294 16.41 -92.77 6.66
CA TYR A 294 16.08 -93.88 7.54
C TYR A 294 16.04 -95.21 6.76
N TYR A 295 15.39 -95.25 5.60
CA TYR A 295 15.37 -96.44 4.75
C TYR A 295 16.69 -96.67 3.99
N GLY A 296 17.41 -95.62 3.61
CA GLY A 296 18.71 -95.71 2.94
C GLY A 296 19.84 -96.25 3.83
N LEU A 297 19.73 -96.06 5.15
CA LEU A 297 20.67 -96.56 6.16
C LEU A 297 20.26 -97.93 6.76
N GLY A 298 19.37 -98.68 6.10
CA GLY A 298 19.04 -100.05 6.51
C GLY A 298 17.98 -100.18 7.61
N GLY A 299 17.26 -99.12 7.97
CA GLY A 299 16.18 -99.16 8.96
C GLY A 299 16.63 -99.48 10.39
N ALA A 300 15.69 -99.81 11.29
CA ALA A 300 15.95 -100.15 12.69
C ALA A 300 16.77 -101.45 12.89
N SER A 301 16.99 -102.23 11.83
CA SER A 301 17.74 -103.48 11.87
C SER A 301 19.26 -103.33 12.00
N GLU A 302 19.83 -102.19 11.60
CA GLU A 302 21.29 -101.94 11.65
C GLU A 302 21.70 -100.87 12.69
N ILE A 303 20.76 -100.09 13.21
CA ILE A 303 21.01 -99.04 14.22
C ILE A 303 21.64 -99.57 15.54
N PRO A 304 21.41 -100.81 16.02
CA PRO A 304 22.07 -101.30 17.23
C PRO A 304 23.60 -101.39 17.10
N GLU A 305 24.14 -101.58 15.90
CA GLU A 305 25.60 -101.69 15.67
C GLU A 305 26.29 -100.31 15.77
N LEU A 306 25.58 -99.22 15.44
CA LEU A 306 26.13 -97.86 15.50
C LEU A 306 26.03 -97.23 16.91
N PHE A 307 25.02 -97.59 17.72
CA PHE A 307 24.86 -97.10 19.10
C PHE A 307 25.60 -97.94 20.15
N SER A 308 25.94 -99.20 19.85
CA SER A 308 26.77 -100.03 20.73
C SER A 308 28.24 -99.59 20.76
N GLN A 309 28.71 -98.84 19.75
CA GLN A 309 30.06 -98.26 19.75
C GLN A 309 30.21 -97.02 20.64
N VAL A 310 29.12 -96.31 20.96
CA VAL A 310 29.15 -95.08 21.78
C VAL A 310 28.94 -95.36 23.28
N SER A 311 28.49 -96.57 23.66
CA SER A 311 28.22 -96.94 25.07
C SER A 311 29.30 -97.81 25.72
N SER A 312 30.50 -97.94 25.12
CA SER A 312 31.60 -98.79 25.62
C SER A 312 32.84 -98.04 26.11
N GLU A 313 32.69 -96.83 26.65
CA GLU A 313 33.68 -96.24 27.56
C GLU A 313 33.06 -96.08 28.96
N GLY A 314 33.09 -97.17 29.74
CA GLY A 314 32.75 -97.11 31.16
C GLY A 314 32.27 -98.40 31.79
N ALA A 315 33.17 -99.39 31.94
CA ALA A 315 33.30 -100.25 33.14
C ALA A 315 34.19 -101.47 32.87
N SER A 316 35.44 -101.41 33.34
CA SER A 316 36.24 -102.61 33.62
C SER A 316 35.97 -103.06 35.06
N ALA A 317 35.55 -104.31 35.26
CA ALA A 317 36.03 -105.18 36.35
C ALA A 317 35.39 -106.58 36.28
N THR A 318 36.20 -107.55 35.87
CA THR A 318 36.37 -108.90 36.45
C THR A 318 35.15 -109.76 36.84
N GLY A 319 35.08 -110.97 36.27
CA GLY A 319 34.50 -112.12 36.97
C GLY A 319 34.02 -113.25 36.07
N ASN A 320 34.87 -114.27 35.91
CA ASN A 320 34.52 -115.61 35.39
C ASN A 320 33.27 -116.19 36.06
N VAL A 321 32.50 -117.01 35.33
CA VAL A 321 32.22 -118.44 35.62
C VAL A 321 31.28 -119.02 34.55
N ASN A 322 31.64 -120.23 34.11
CA ASN A 322 30.92 -121.14 33.21
C ASN A 322 29.45 -121.35 33.59
N SER A 323 28.59 -121.63 32.60
CA SER A 323 27.68 -122.80 32.58
C SER A 323 26.84 -122.84 31.30
N GLU A 324 26.71 -124.05 30.77
CA GLU A 324 25.85 -124.47 29.68
C GLU A 324 24.37 -124.13 29.93
N GLN A 325 23.63 -123.67 28.90
CA GLN A 325 22.37 -124.33 28.55
C GLN A 325 21.84 -123.90 27.17
N LYS A 326 21.71 -124.94 26.34
CA LYS A 326 21.00 -125.04 25.07
C LYS A 326 19.50 -124.80 25.28
N VAL A 327 18.91 -123.77 24.65
CA VAL A 327 17.51 -123.80 24.22
C VAL A 327 17.38 -123.19 22.82
N ILE A 328 17.10 -124.09 21.88
CA ILE A 328 16.60 -123.82 20.54
C ILE A 328 15.18 -123.28 20.70
N ALA A 329 14.93 -122.02 20.33
CA ALA A 329 13.57 -121.51 20.13
C ALA A 329 13.56 -120.30 19.17
N GLY A 330 13.20 -120.55 17.90
CA GLY A 330 12.43 -119.58 17.10
C GLY A 330 13.20 -118.54 16.26
N LYS A 331 14.07 -118.98 15.34
CA LYS A 331 14.68 -118.11 14.31
C LYS A 331 13.68 -117.49 13.31
N SER A 332 12.39 -117.82 13.40
CA SER A 332 11.31 -117.24 12.56
C SER A 332 10.51 -116.11 13.22
N ARG A 333 10.73 -115.79 14.50
CA ARG A 333 10.12 -114.60 15.16
C ARG A 333 10.97 -113.33 15.03
N SER A 334 12.25 -113.47 14.68
CA SER A 334 13.22 -112.38 14.60
C SER A 334 12.96 -111.44 13.42
N GLU A 335 12.69 -111.96 12.22
CA GLU A 335 12.47 -111.10 11.03
C GLU A 335 11.15 -110.32 11.12
N LEU A 336 10.10 -110.95 11.65
CA LEU A 336 8.82 -110.26 11.90
C LEU A 336 8.96 -109.20 12.99
N ALA A 337 9.66 -109.49 14.09
CA ALA A 337 9.88 -108.52 15.16
C ALA A 337 10.74 -107.33 14.69
N LEU A 338 11.74 -107.57 13.83
CA LEU A 338 12.58 -106.53 13.24
C LEU A 338 11.78 -105.66 12.26
N ALA A 339 10.98 -106.27 11.39
CA ALA A 339 10.11 -105.55 10.45
C ALA A 339 9.02 -104.74 11.19
N VAL A 340 8.48 -105.28 12.29
CA VAL A 340 7.51 -104.57 13.14
C VAL A 340 8.19 -103.42 13.89
N ALA A 341 9.41 -103.59 14.39
CA ALA A 341 10.18 -102.53 15.04
C ALA A 341 10.56 -101.42 14.05
N ASP A 342 10.95 -101.77 12.83
CA ASP A 342 11.30 -100.82 11.76
C ASP A 342 10.08 -100.02 11.29
N LEU A 343 8.94 -100.69 11.11
CA LEU A 343 7.67 -100.04 10.79
C LEU A 343 7.19 -99.13 11.93
N ALA A 344 7.33 -99.56 13.18
CA ALA A 344 6.97 -98.77 14.35
C ALA A 344 7.88 -97.54 14.53
N GLY A 345 9.18 -97.69 14.29
CA GLY A 345 10.16 -96.61 14.33
C GLY A 345 9.89 -95.54 13.26
N ALA A 346 9.67 -95.97 12.01
CA ALA A 346 9.26 -95.08 10.93
C ALA A 346 7.93 -94.38 11.22
N ALA A 347 6.93 -95.10 11.78
CA ALA A 347 5.65 -94.52 12.17
C ALA A 347 5.78 -93.48 13.30
N LEU A 348 6.63 -93.71 14.30
CA LEU A 348 6.91 -92.73 15.36
C LEU A 348 7.65 -91.50 14.82
N LEU A 349 8.61 -91.69 13.92
CA LEU A 349 9.34 -90.59 13.29
C LEU A 349 8.41 -89.71 12.43
N ILE A 350 7.55 -90.33 11.63
CA ILE A 350 6.56 -89.62 10.81
C ILE A 350 5.54 -88.88 11.70
N THR A 351 5.09 -89.47 12.80
CA THR A 351 4.14 -88.80 13.70
C THR A 351 4.78 -87.60 14.41
N LEU A 352 6.03 -87.72 14.88
CA LEU A 352 6.78 -86.62 15.48
C LEU A 352 6.97 -85.45 14.49
N LEU A 353 7.43 -85.74 13.28
CA LEU A 353 7.64 -84.73 12.24
C LEU A 353 6.30 -84.14 11.74
N GLY A 354 5.24 -84.95 11.71
CA GLY A 354 3.88 -84.51 11.42
C GLY A 354 3.36 -83.48 12.44
N ILE A 355 3.70 -83.64 13.73
CA ILE A 355 3.38 -82.66 14.77
C ILE A 355 4.12 -81.33 14.51
N LEU A 356 5.40 -81.38 14.09
CA LEU A 356 6.15 -80.17 13.75
C LEU A 356 5.57 -79.43 12.54
N ILE A 357 5.14 -80.16 11.51
CA ILE A 357 4.42 -79.59 10.36
C ILE A 357 3.13 -78.90 10.84
N ARG A 358 2.33 -79.56 11.71
CA ARG A 358 1.08 -79.01 12.22
C ARG A 358 1.29 -77.72 13.02
N ILE A 359 2.29 -77.70 13.91
CA ILE A 359 2.62 -76.50 14.70
C ILE A 359 3.03 -75.36 13.75
N SER A 360 3.90 -75.65 12.79
CA SER A 360 4.39 -74.64 11.83
C SER A 360 3.27 -74.10 10.95
N LEU A 361 2.38 -74.98 10.48
CA LEU A 361 1.22 -74.61 9.67
C LEU A 361 0.21 -73.77 10.45
N ARG A 362 -0.02 -74.12 11.72
CA ARG A 362 -0.87 -73.32 12.64
C ARG A 362 -0.31 -71.92 12.85
N GLN A 363 1.01 -71.80 13.06
CA GLN A 363 1.65 -70.50 13.21
C GLN A 363 1.62 -69.68 11.92
N PHE A 364 1.85 -70.32 10.77
CA PHE A 364 1.70 -69.68 9.46
C PHE A 364 0.28 -69.14 9.24
N ASN A 365 -0.74 -69.97 9.46
CA ASN A 365 -2.15 -69.56 9.30
C ASN A 365 -2.50 -68.42 10.26
N THR A 366 -2.06 -68.49 11.51
CA THR A 366 -2.27 -67.44 12.50
C THR A 366 -1.68 -66.11 12.05
N HIS A 367 -0.41 -66.09 11.63
CA HIS A 367 0.22 -64.88 11.14
C HIS A 367 -0.37 -64.39 9.81
N SER A 368 -0.87 -65.28 8.95
CA SER A 368 -1.58 -64.92 7.72
C SER A 368 -2.89 -64.19 8.02
N HIS A 369 -3.71 -64.73 8.94
CA HIS A 369 -4.94 -64.07 9.38
C HIS A 369 -4.67 -62.71 10.04
N LEU A 370 -3.64 -62.59 10.89
CA LEU A 370 -3.27 -61.33 11.52
C LEU A 370 -2.78 -60.27 10.52
N VAL A 371 -2.14 -60.68 9.41
CA VAL A 371 -1.75 -59.77 8.33
C VAL A 371 -2.99 -59.25 7.60
N LEU A 372 -3.92 -60.14 7.25
CA LEU A 372 -5.17 -59.77 6.58
C LEU A 372 -6.02 -58.85 7.47
N GLU A 373 -6.15 -59.15 8.75
CA GLU A 373 -6.85 -58.29 9.70
C GLU A 373 -6.21 -56.90 9.80
N ALA A 374 -4.88 -56.82 9.90
CA ALA A 374 -4.19 -55.53 9.93
C ALA A 374 -4.40 -54.73 8.63
N GLU A 375 -4.46 -55.40 7.49
CA GLU A 375 -4.74 -54.79 6.18
C GLU A 375 -6.18 -54.28 6.06
N GLU A 376 -7.16 -55.06 6.52
CA GLU A 376 -8.56 -54.64 6.60
C GLU A 376 -8.70 -53.41 7.50
N ARG A 377 -8.09 -53.41 8.69
CA ARG A 377 -8.13 -52.27 9.63
C ARG A 377 -7.48 -51.02 9.06
N ILE A 378 -6.35 -51.14 8.35
CA ILE A 378 -5.73 -50.00 7.65
C ILE A 378 -6.67 -49.45 6.59
N THR A 379 -7.28 -50.33 5.80
CA THR A 379 -8.19 -49.92 4.72
C THR A 379 -9.43 -49.25 5.28
N PHE A 380 -10.07 -49.82 6.31
CA PHE A 380 -11.22 -49.21 6.97
C PHE A 380 -10.88 -47.88 7.63
N THR A 381 -9.72 -47.74 8.27
CA THR A 381 -9.31 -46.47 8.89
C THR A 381 -9.07 -45.39 7.83
N LYS A 382 -8.44 -45.75 6.70
CA LYS A 382 -8.25 -44.84 5.56
C LYS A 382 -9.56 -44.46 4.89
N THR A 383 -10.48 -45.40 4.71
CA THR A 383 -11.82 -45.12 4.18
C THR A 383 -12.61 -44.23 5.12
N TYR A 384 -12.52 -44.47 6.43
CA TYR A 384 -13.12 -43.59 7.44
C TYR A 384 -12.54 -42.17 7.36
N LEU A 385 -11.22 -42.03 7.28
CA LEU A 385 -10.54 -40.74 7.08
C LEU A 385 -10.99 -40.03 5.80
N ALA A 386 -11.14 -40.77 4.69
CA ALA A 386 -11.63 -40.22 3.44
C ALA A 386 -13.08 -39.72 3.58
N LEU A 387 -13.97 -40.50 4.20
CA LEU A 387 -15.36 -40.12 4.45
C LEU A 387 -15.50 -38.96 5.44
N LEU A 388 -14.60 -38.86 6.42
CA LEU A 388 -14.52 -37.76 7.37
C LEU A 388 -14.09 -36.47 6.66
N ASN A 389 -13.04 -36.53 5.83
CA ASN A 389 -12.54 -35.39 5.06
C ASN A 389 -13.53 -34.91 3.99
N GLU A 390 -14.30 -35.81 3.38
CA GLU A 390 -15.37 -35.46 2.43
C GLU A 390 -16.64 -34.94 3.11
N GLY A 391 -16.67 -34.86 4.45
CA GLY A 391 -17.82 -34.36 5.21
C GLY A 391 -19.08 -35.22 5.10
N LYS A 392 -18.93 -36.50 4.71
CA LYS A 392 -20.05 -37.45 4.53
C LYS A 392 -20.52 -38.07 5.85
N LEU A 393 -19.72 -37.99 6.90
CA LEU A 393 -20.05 -38.46 8.26
C LEU A 393 -20.43 -37.29 9.17
N LYS A 394 -21.64 -36.75 8.96
CA LYS A 394 -22.15 -35.56 9.67
C LYS A 394 -22.74 -35.88 11.05
N SER A 395 -23.30 -37.07 11.24
CA SER A 395 -23.91 -37.47 12.52
C SER A 395 -22.90 -38.22 13.40
N GLU A 396 -22.98 -38.04 14.72
CA GLU A 396 -22.21 -38.84 15.67
C GLU A 396 -22.60 -40.32 15.64
N GLU A 397 -23.85 -40.64 15.28
CA GLU A 397 -24.33 -42.01 15.13
C GLU A 397 -23.64 -42.75 13.97
N ASP A 398 -23.47 -42.11 12.82
CA ASP A 398 -22.73 -42.69 11.70
C ASP A 398 -21.26 -42.91 12.07
N ARG A 399 -20.66 -41.96 12.80
CA ARG A 399 -19.28 -42.09 13.29
C ARG A 399 -19.15 -43.25 14.27
N ARG A 400 -20.10 -43.40 15.19
CA ARG A 400 -20.14 -44.49 16.17
C ARG A 400 -20.28 -45.85 15.49
N LEU A 401 -21.15 -45.97 14.50
CA LEU A 401 -21.36 -47.23 13.76
C LEU A 401 -20.10 -47.65 12.99
N VAL A 402 -19.40 -46.70 12.35
CA VAL A 402 -18.14 -47.00 11.67
C VAL A 402 -17.04 -47.37 12.66
N LEU A 403 -16.92 -46.65 13.78
CA LEU A 403 -15.94 -46.97 14.84
C LEU A 403 -16.20 -48.35 15.46
N GLU A 404 -17.46 -48.72 15.69
CA GLU A 404 -17.84 -50.05 16.20
C GLU A 404 -17.46 -51.16 15.22
N SER A 405 -17.64 -50.94 13.92
CA SER A 405 -17.16 -51.85 12.87
C SER A 405 -15.62 -51.95 12.85
N LEU A 406 -14.92 -50.84 13.07
CA LEU A 406 -13.45 -50.73 12.99
C LEU A 406 -12.75 -51.38 14.19
N PHE A 407 -13.35 -51.29 15.38
CA PHE A 407 -12.85 -51.84 16.63
C PHE A 407 -13.49 -53.17 17.04
N ARG A 408 -14.30 -53.79 16.16
CA ARG A 408 -14.86 -55.11 16.45
C ARG A 408 -13.74 -56.09 16.76
N THR A 409 -13.90 -56.84 17.84
CA THR A 409 -13.05 -57.99 18.12
C THR A 409 -13.26 -58.99 16.99
N THR A 410 -12.26 -59.18 16.15
CA THR A 410 -12.21 -60.30 15.21
C THR A 410 -12.30 -61.56 16.05
N LYS A 411 -13.38 -62.31 15.90
CA LYS A 411 -13.46 -63.67 16.41
C LYS A 411 -12.38 -64.44 15.66
N SER A 412 -11.21 -64.60 16.27
CA SER A 412 -10.23 -65.60 15.88
C SER A 412 -10.86 -66.96 16.17
N GLY A 413 -11.79 -67.38 15.31
CA GLY A 413 -12.14 -68.78 15.20
C GLY A 413 -10.87 -69.47 14.75
N GLY A 414 -10.30 -70.31 15.61
CA GLY A 414 -9.25 -71.23 15.18
C GLY A 414 -9.75 -71.92 13.93
N SER A 415 -9.03 -71.76 12.82
CA SER A 415 -9.30 -72.47 11.57
C SER A 415 -9.60 -73.93 11.88
N ASP A 416 -10.78 -74.42 11.49
CA ASP A 416 -11.17 -75.83 11.65
C ASP A 416 -10.01 -76.70 11.17
N GLU A 417 -9.36 -77.36 12.11
CA GLU A 417 -8.17 -78.15 11.83
C GLU A 417 -8.59 -79.34 10.97
N ILE A 418 -7.96 -79.52 9.81
CA ILE A 418 -8.07 -80.78 9.07
C ILE A 418 -7.50 -81.86 10.00
N PRO A 419 -8.29 -82.86 10.45
CA PRO A 419 -7.80 -83.86 11.38
C PRO A 419 -6.69 -84.66 10.69
N PHE A 420 -5.48 -84.56 11.23
CA PHE A 420 -4.39 -85.45 10.83
C PHE A 420 -4.64 -86.81 11.47
N THR A 421 -5.14 -87.75 10.68
CA THR A 421 -5.18 -89.16 11.07
C THR A 421 -3.75 -89.69 11.08
N SER A 422 -3.30 -90.13 12.25
CA SER A 422 -1.97 -90.72 12.41
C SER A 422 -1.84 -91.96 11.51
N PRO A 423 -0.68 -92.23 10.88
CA PRO A 423 -0.45 -93.51 10.19
C PRO A 423 -0.74 -94.72 11.09
N LEU A 424 -0.51 -94.57 12.41
CA LEU A 424 -0.81 -95.58 13.42
C LEU A 424 -2.33 -95.80 13.59
N GLU A 425 -3.14 -94.75 13.49
CA GLU A 425 -4.61 -94.84 13.49
C GLU A 425 -5.13 -95.44 12.17
N LEU A 426 -4.51 -95.12 11.04
CA LEU A 426 -4.80 -95.74 9.73
C LEU A 426 -4.47 -97.24 9.73
N ILE A 427 -3.36 -97.63 10.35
CA ILE A 427 -2.96 -99.03 10.54
C ILE A 427 -3.90 -99.73 11.53
N LEU A 428 -4.22 -99.12 12.67
CA LEU A 428 -5.19 -99.68 13.64
C LEU A 428 -6.58 -99.84 13.04
N LYS A 429 -7.05 -98.86 12.26
CA LYS A 429 -8.33 -98.92 11.56
C LYS A 429 -8.35 -100.01 10.51
N THR A 430 -7.31 -100.14 9.68
CA THR A 430 -7.22 -101.21 8.69
C THR A 430 -7.06 -102.61 9.31
N ILE A 431 -6.44 -102.74 10.49
CA ILE A 431 -6.39 -104.00 11.25
C ILE A 431 -7.74 -104.31 11.90
N SER A 432 -8.46 -103.30 12.39
CA SER A 432 -9.80 -103.43 12.99
C SER A 432 -10.87 -103.80 11.95
N ASP A 433 -10.85 -103.18 10.78
CA ASP A 433 -11.81 -103.44 9.68
C ASP A 433 -11.64 -104.84 9.06
N LYS A 434 -10.49 -105.50 9.28
CA LYS A 434 -10.22 -106.86 8.78
C LYS A 434 -10.72 -107.97 9.72
N LYS A 435 -11.34 -107.62 10.85
CA LYS A 435 -11.85 -108.57 11.86
C LYS A 435 -13.38 -108.78 11.82
N THR A 436 -14.03 -108.23 10.80
CA THR A 436 -15.39 -108.57 10.34
C THR A 436 -15.28 -109.22 8.97
#